data_AF-A0A8J7N4W6-F1
#
_entry.id   AF-A0A8J7N4W6-F1
#
_cell.length_a   1.000
_cell.length_b   1.000
_cell.length_c   1.000
_cell.angle_alpha   90.00
_cell.angle_beta   90.00
_cell.angle_gamma   90.00
#
_symmetry.space_group_name_H-M   'P 1'
#
loop_
_entity.id
_entity.type
_entity.pdbx_description
1 polymer ?
#
loop_
_entity_poly.entity_id
_entity_poly.type
_entity_poly.pdbx_seq_one_letter_code
_entity_poly.pdbx_strand_id
1 'polypeptide(L)'
;LVAQHGDQRVTDLARHFDLSLNAVSKHIKVLEAAGLVTRRTEWREHRIALCPETLGEIDRWFRDLRSIWKIRLEALEAAMLDTTRTGESDERHDP
;
A
#
# COMPACT_ATOMS: atom_id res chain seq x y z
N LEU A 1 -3.86 -14.69 -4.97
CA LEU A 1 -4.85 -15.76 -5.24
C LEU A 1 -6.06 -15.20 -5.98
N VAL A 2 -6.96 -14.41 -5.37
CA VAL A 2 -8.08 -13.76 -6.10
C VAL A 2 -7.60 -12.78 -7.19
N ALA A 3 -6.56 -11.98 -6.92
CA ALA A 3 -5.95 -11.08 -7.90
C ALA A 3 -5.26 -11.79 -9.08
N GLN A 4 -5.00 -13.10 -8.99
CA GLN A 4 -4.31 -13.89 -10.03
C GLN A 4 -5.22 -14.94 -10.70
N HIS A 5 -6.32 -15.34 -10.06
CA HIS A 5 -7.18 -16.45 -10.51
C HIS A 5 -8.65 -16.04 -10.68
N GLY A 6 -9.00 -14.76 -10.49
CA GLY A 6 -10.39 -14.28 -10.57
C GLY A 6 -11.23 -14.64 -9.34
N ASP A 7 -12.54 -14.51 -9.46
CA ASP A 7 -13.52 -14.69 -8.37
C ASP A 7 -13.42 -16.09 -7.75
N GLN A 8 -13.08 -16.17 -6.46
CA GLN A 8 -12.94 -17.44 -5.73
C GLN A 8 -13.97 -17.59 -4.63
N ARG A 9 -14.31 -18.84 -4.32
CA ARG A 9 -15.18 -19.17 -3.18
C ARG A 9 -14.44 -18.92 -1.87
N VAL A 10 -15.15 -18.43 -0.86
CA VAL A 10 -14.58 -18.21 0.50
C VAL A 10 -13.94 -19.49 1.04
N THR A 11 -14.56 -20.65 0.80
CA THR A 11 -14.06 -21.97 1.22
C THR A 11 -12.79 -22.38 0.52
N ASP A 12 -12.68 -22.09 -0.78
CA ASP A 12 -11.46 -22.35 -1.56
C ASP A 12 -10.35 -21.40 -1.13
N LEU A 13 -10.64 -20.12 -0.90
CA LEU A 13 -9.67 -19.15 -0.39
C LEU A 13 -9.15 -19.57 0.99
N ALA A 14 -10.03 -20.05 1.87
CA ALA A 14 -9.64 -20.50 3.20
C ALA A 14 -8.71 -21.72 3.19
N ARG A 15 -8.79 -22.60 2.17
CA ARG A 15 -7.88 -23.74 2.03
C ARG A 15 -6.43 -23.34 1.71
N HIS A 16 -6.20 -22.11 1.25
CA HIS A 16 -4.85 -21.61 0.93
C HIS A 16 -4.14 -21.00 2.15
N PHE A 17 -4.82 -20.87 3.28
CA PHE A 17 -4.27 -20.32 4.51
C PHE A 17 -4.39 -21.35 5.63
N ASP A 18 -3.37 -21.43 6.49
CA ASP A 18 -3.39 -22.26 7.70
C ASP A 18 -4.22 -21.60 8.81
N LEU A 19 -5.42 -21.12 8.45
CA LEU A 19 -6.32 -20.35 9.30
C LEU A 19 -7.71 -20.97 9.30
N SER A 20 -8.41 -20.87 10.43
CA SER A 20 -9.81 -21.30 10.50
C SER A 20 -10.69 -20.49 9.54
N LEU A 21 -11.76 -21.10 9.03
CA LEU A 21 -12.75 -20.44 8.15
C LEU A 21 -13.35 -19.18 8.79
N ASN A 22 -13.48 -19.16 10.12
CA ASN A 22 -13.94 -18.00 10.87
C ASN A 22 -12.92 -16.86 10.84
N ALA A 23 -11.62 -17.16 11.01
CA ALA A 23 -10.54 -16.16 10.92
C ALA A 23 -10.46 -15.57 9.51
N VAL A 24 -10.52 -16.42 8.47
CA VAL A 24 -10.56 -15.98 7.07
C VAL A 24 -11.80 -15.12 6.81
N SER A 25 -12.98 -15.53 7.30
CA SER A 25 -14.21 -14.73 7.17
C SER A 25 -14.12 -13.36 7.84
N LYS A 26 -13.44 -13.26 8.99
CA LYS A 26 -13.19 -11.97 9.66
C LYS A 26 -12.27 -11.08 8.81
N HIS A 27 -11.20 -11.63 8.24
CA HIS A 27 -10.30 -10.87 7.37
C HIS A 27 -10.99 -10.39 6.11
N ILE A 28 -11.81 -11.25 5.48
CA ILE A 28 -12.62 -10.86 4.32
C ILE A 28 -13.57 -9.71 4.67
N LYS A 29 -14.22 -9.73 5.83
CA LYS A 29 -15.09 -8.62 6.28
C LYS A 29 -14.33 -7.30 6.42
N VAL A 30 -13.10 -7.34 6.94
CA VAL A 30 -12.26 -6.14 7.05
C VAL A 30 -11.87 -5.63 5.68
N LEU A 31 -11.48 -6.52 4.76
CA LEU A 31 -11.15 -6.17 3.39
C LEU A 31 -12.36 -5.61 2.62
N GLU A 32 -13.56 -6.14 2.89
CA GLU A 32 -14.82 -5.65 2.32
C GLU A 32 -15.18 -4.27 2.88
N ALA A 33 -15.02 -4.05 4.19
CA ALA A 33 -15.19 -2.75 4.81
C ALA A 33 -14.20 -1.70 4.28
N ALA A 34 -12.99 -2.13 3.90
CA ALA A 34 -12.00 -1.29 3.24
C ALA A 34 -12.23 -1.10 1.74
N GLY A 35 -13.29 -1.71 1.17
CA GLY A 35 -13.59 -1.64 -0.27
C GLY A 35 -12.64 -2.44 -1.17
N LEU A 36 -11.70 -3.21 -0.60
CA LEU A 36 -10.67 -3.93 -1.35
C LEU A 36 -11.20 -5.19 -2.04
N VAL A 37 -12.25 -5.77 -1.48
CA VAL A 37 -12.92 -6.97 -2.01
C VAL A 37 -14.42 -6.79 -1.94
N THR A 38 -15.14 -7.47 -2.84
CA THR A 38 -16.60 -7.53 -2.81
C THR A 38 -17.05 -8.98 -2.62
N ARG A 39 -18.12 -9.17 -1.85
CA ARG A 39 -18.77 -10.47 -1.69
C ARG A 39 -20.02 -10.54 -2.57
N ARG A 40 -20.12 -11.58 -3.37
CA ARG A 40 -21.36 -11.94 -4.09
C ARG A 40 -21.83 -13.30 -3.62
N THR A 41 -23.12 -13.41 -3.32
CA THR A 41 -23.74 -14.69 -2.97
C THR A 41 -24.33 -15.29 -4.24
N GLU A 42 -23.69 -16.33 -4.75
CA GLU A 42 -24.23 -17.14 -5.85
C GLU A 42 -24.81 -18.42 -5.25
N TRP A 43 -26.15 -18.50 -5.24
CA TRP A 43 -26.90 -19.63 -4.69
C TRP A 43 -26.59 -19.94 -3.22
N ARG A 44 -25.65 -20.83 -2.96
CA ARG A 44 -25.22 -21.27 -1.61
C ARG A 44 -23.75 -20.96 -1.34
N GLU A 45 -23.05 -20.34 -2.29
CA GLU A 45 -21.62 -20.09 -2.21
C GLU A 45 -21.35 -18.58 -2.18
N HIS A 46 -20.54 -18.16 -1.22
CA HIS A 46 -20.01 -16.79 -1.19
C HIS A 46 -18.77 -16.74 -2.06
N ARG A 47 -18.84 -15.98 -3.16
CA ARG A 47 -17.69 -15.63 -3.99
C ARG A 47 -17.12 -14.29 -3.54
N ILE A 48 -15.79 -14.24 -3.50
CA ILE A 48 -15.01 -13.05 -3.20
C ILE A 48 -14.30 -12.61 -4.48
N ALA A 49 -14.56 -11.38 -4.89
CA ALA A 49 -13.93 -10.72 -6.02
C ALA A 49 -13.04 -9.58 -5.51
N LEU A 50 -11.89 -9.36 -6.13
CA LEU A 50 -11.05 -8.20 -5.85
C LEU A 50 -11.70 -6.95 -6.47
N CYS A 51 -11.62 -5.79 -5.82
CA CYS A 51 -12.01 -4.51 -6.41
C CYS A 51 -10.76 -3.78 -6.93
N PRO A 52 -10.42 -3.92 -8.23
CA PRO A 52 -9.25 -3.26 -8.81
C PRO A 52 -9.33 -1.72 -8.75
N GLU A 53 -10.54 -1.15 -8.70
CA GLU A 53 -10.79 0.28 -8.64
C GLU A 53 -10.25 0.91 -7.35
N THR A 54 -10.55 0.30 -6.20
CA THR A 54 -10.08 0.75 -4.88
C THR A 54 -8.57 0.55 -4.73
N LEU A 55 -8.01 -0.52 -5.32
CA LEU A 55 -6.56 -0.68 -5.39
C LEU A 55 -5.90 0.46 -6.17
N GLY A 56 -6.50 0.88 -7.29
CA GLY A 56 -5.99 1.99 -8.08
C GLY A 56 -6.00 3.33 -7.33
N GLU A 57 -6.96 3.53 -6.44
CA GLU A 57 -7.02 4.72 -5.58
C GLU A 57 -5.90 4.74 -4.53
N ILE A 58 -5.67 3.60 -3.87
CA ILE A 58 -4.55 3.45 -2.92
C ILE A 58 -3.21 3.68 -3.63
N ASP A 59 -3.07 3.14 -4.83
CA ASP A 59 -1.85 3.27 -5.61
C ASP A 59 -1.61 4.72 -6.07
N ARG A 60 -2.68 5.47 -6.38
CA ARG A 60 -2.62 6.93 -6.61
C ARG A 60 -2.17 7.67 -5.34
N TRP A 61 -2.81 7.39 -4.21
CA TRP A 61 -2.45 8.00 -2.93
C TRP A 61 -0.97 7.75 -2.54
N PHE A 62 -0.48 6.53 -2.74
CA PHE A 62 0.93 6.20 -2.50
C PHE A 62 1.89 6.94 -3.44
N ARG A 63 1.51 7.15 -4.71
CA ARG A 63 2.29 7.97 -5.65
C ARG A 63 2.40 9.42 -5.18
N ASP A 64 1.29 10.01 -4.76
CA ASP A 64 1.26 11.40 -4.28
C ASP A 64 2.11 11.55 -3.02
N LEU A 65 1.97 10.62 -2.07
CA LEU A 65 2.78 10.58 -0.87
C LEU A 65 4.28 10.49 -1.21
N ARG A 66 4.66 9.61 -2.15
CA ARG A 66 6.06 9.47 -2.58
C ARG A 66 6.59 10.75 -3.22
N SER A 67 5.77 11.46 -3.99
CA SER A 67 6.14 12.75 -4.59
C SER A 67 6.45 13.80 -3.51
N ILE A 68 5.60 13.90 -2.48
CA ILE A 68 5.81 14.81 -1.35
C ILE A 68 7.11 14.48 -0.61
N TRP A 69 7.36 13.20 -0.34
CA TRP A 69 8.59 12.78 0.33
C TRP A 69 9.83 13.06 -0.50
N LYS A 70 9.75 12.88 -1.82
CA LYS A 70 10.86 13.20 -2.73
C LYS A 70 11.23 14.69 -2.64
N ILE A 71 10.26 15.60 -2.73
CA ILE A 71 10.51 17.04 -2.61
C ILE A 71 11.16 17.40 -1.27
N ARG A 72 10.67 16.79 -0.17
CA ARG A 72 11.23 17.03 1.17
C ARG A 72 12.66 16.52 1.31
N LEU A 73 12.96 15.35 0.74
CA LEU A 73 14.29 14.77 0.75
C LEU A 73 15.27 15.57 -0.11
N GLU A 74 14.85 16.05 -1.28
CA GLU A 74 15.65 16.94 -2.14
C GLU A 74 15.96 18.27 -1.43
N ALA A 75 14.99 18.85 -0.72
CA ALA A 75 15.22 20.07 0.07
C ALA A 75 16.19 19.83 1.23
N LEU A 76 16.10 18.67 1.89
CA LEU A 76 17.03 18.28 2.95
C LEU A 76 18.46 18.11 2.40
N GLU A 77 18.61 17.43 1.27
CA GLU A 77 19.90 17.25 0.59
C GLU A 77 20.54 18.60 0.23
N ALA A 78 19.76 19.52 -0.34
CA ALA A 78 20.21 20.86 -0.66
C ALA A 78 20.70 21.63 0.58
N ALA A 79 19.97 21.56 1.70
CA ALA A 79 20.35 22.24 2.94
C ALA A 79 21.65 21.67 3.55
N MET A 80 21.86 20.35 3.46
CA MET A 80 23.08 19.71 3.93
C MET A 80 24.30 20.10 3.07
N LEU A 81 24.13 20.17 1.75
CA LEU A 81 25.18 20.62 0.82
C LEU A 81 25.53 22.10 1.01
N ASP A 82 24.56 22.95 1.34
CA ASP A 82 24.77 24.37 1.59
C ASP A 82 25.54 24.62 2.91
N THR A 83 25.21 23.85 3.95
CA THR A 83 25.93 23.88 5.23
C THR A 83 27.40 23.45 5.05
N THR A 84 27.65 22.43 4.22
CA THR A 84 29.01 21.94 3.94
C THR A 84 29.86 22.98 3.22
N ARG A 85 29.26 23.77 2.31
CA ARG A 85 29.95 24.84 1.55
C ARG A 85 30.23 26.10 2.39
N THR A 86 29.37 26.35 3.37
CA THR A 86 29.50 27.48 4.29
C THR A 86 30.65 27.26 5.28
N GLY A 87 30.86 26.02 5.76
CA GLY A 87 31.99 25.67 6.64
C GLY A 87 33.37 25.76 5.97
N GLU A 88 33.47 25.53 4.66
CA GLU A 88 34.74 25.57 3.92
C GLU A 88 35.16 27.00 3.49
N SER A 89 34.25 27.96 3.61
CA SER A 89 34.51 29.37 3.28
C SER A 89 35.12 30.15 4.45
N ASP A 90 34.94 29.66 5.69
CA ASP A 90 35.48 30.26 6.91
C ASP A 90 36.93 29.82 7.22
N GLU A 91 37.40 28.67 6.70
CA GLU A 91 38.79 28.20 6.91
C GLU A 91 39.81 28.77 5.91
N ARG A 92 39.38 29.45 4.85
CA ARG A 92 40.28 30.06 3.83
C ARG A 92 40.65 31.52 4.12
N HIS A 93 40.25 32.05 5.28
CA HIS A 93 40.60 33.40 5.73
C HIS A 93 41.34 33.34 7.08
N ASP A 94 42.55 32.78 7.09
CA ASP A 94 43.52 33.07 8.16
C ASP A 94 44.92 33.20 7.53
N PRO A 95 45.59 34.38 7.62
CA PRO A 95 46.95 34.61 7.13
C PRO A 95 48.06 34.11 8.07
#